data_AF-A0A139GWW9-F1
#
_entry.id   AF-A0A139GWW9-F1
#
_cell.length_a   1.000
_cell.length_b   1.000
_cell.length_c   1.000
_cell.angle_alpha   90.00
_cell.angle_beta   90.00
_cell.angle_gamma   90.00
#
_symmetry.space_group_name_H-M   'P 1'
#
loop_
_entity.id
_entity.type
_entity.pdbx_description
1 polymer ?
#
loop_
_entity_poly.entity_id
_entity_poly.type
_entity_poly.pdbx_seq_one_letter_code
_entity_poly.pdbx_strand_id
1 'polypeptide(L)'
;MADTMSALYEQIDHAETTWEVLGIQSYFVTKAELRDIYRSLALRLHPDKARDEGLRERHTQLFQRIQSAYEVCLLEITHGKDSIPESEPAALPESWESLHARNVANKEALKAARAEALKAVQSERDAKARCEARYKAKGEVIARNKDARKAEKEEHARESRVPKERRECNLKGTRTYAEVLSDACNKKKARDPVRFATCQEVHDETEGQEQDAPRRTERKGDNPFDDVQAVTKDEMASRLNQSLMCGGGRRTVCVALSSLEERENCAAKRLVMRQQRLIDAGESEYAAFVQAEAEAEEETDRELEKMERQGIEGIWWDYEDDGSLSPYQLSLFDFIPAGLLEYCGE
;
A
#
# COMPACT_ATOMS: atom_id res chain seq x y z
N MET A 1 29.74 -39.15 -12.34
CA MET A 1 28.31 -38.97 -12.69
C MET A 1 27.69 -40.18 -13.39
N ALA A 2 28.46 -41.10 -14.01
CA ALA A 2 27.91 -42.35 -14.55
C ALA A 2 27.43 -43.29 -13.43
N ASP A 3 28.16 -43.37 -12.32
CA ASP A 3 27.87 -44.30 -11.22
C ASP A 3 26.53 -44.02 -10.52
N THR A 4 26.08 -42.76 -10.51
CA THR A 4 24.81 -42.37 -9.88
C THR A 4 23.58 -42.81 -10.69
N MET A 5 23.71 -42.97 -12.01
CA MET A 5 22.60 -43.43 -12.85
C MET A 5 22.44 -44.95 -12.78
N SER A 6 23.55 -45.70 -12.76
CA SER A 6 23.51 -47.16 -12.63
C SER A 6 22.88 -47.59 -11.30
N ALA A 7 23.26 -46.95 -10.19
CA ALA A 7 22.66 -47.23 -8.89
C ALA A 7 21.14 -46.98 -8.87
N LEU A 8 20.68 -45.95 -9.59
CA LEU A 8 19.25 -45.60 -9.66
C LEU A 8 18.47 -46.63 -10.50
N TYR A 9 19.08 -47.17 -11.57
CA TYR A 9 18.49 -48.26 -12.34
C TYR A 9 18.36 -49.53 -11.50
N GLU A 10 19.42 -49.92 -10.79
CA GLU A 10 19.40 -51.10 -9.91
C GLU A 10 18.35 -50.95 -8.81
N GLN A 11 18.23 -49.75 -8.22
CA GLN A 11 17.22 -49.48 -7.20
C GLN A 11 15.80 -49.71 -7.73
N ILE A 12 15.45 -49.18 -8.91
CA ILE A 12 14.08 -49.32 -9.46
C ILE A 12 13.84 -50.74 -9.99
N ASP A 13 14.85 -51.38 -10.55
CA ASP A 13 14.74 -52.73 -11.11
C ASP A 13 14.56 -53.79 -10.00
N HIS A 14 15.20 -53.58 -8.83
CA HIS A 14 15.17 -54.49 -7.69
C HIS A 14 14.22 -54.09 -6.55
N ALA A 15 13.50 -52.98 -6.65
CA ALA A 15 12.54 -52.58 -5.63
C ALA A 15 11.37 -53.58 -5.54
N GLU A 16 11.11 -54.07 -4.32
CA GLU A 16 9.97 -54.95 -4.04
C GLU A 16 8.72 -54.14 -3.69
N THR A 17 8.91 -52.93 -3.15
CA THR A 17 7.81 -52.05 -2.70
C THR A 17 7.72 -50.76 -3.51
N THR A 18 6.52 -50.19 -3.61
CA THR A 18 6.28 -48.89 -4.27
C THR A 18 7.06 -47.75 -3.63
N TRP A 19 7.27 -47.81 -2.31
CA TRP A 19 8.08 -46.85 -1.56
C TRP A 19 9.56 -46.92 -1.93
N GLU A 20 10.12 -48.11 -2.11
CA GLU A 20 11.50 -48.33 -2.56
C GLU A 20 11.74 -47.86 -4.00
N VAL A 21 10.75 -48.03 -4.89
CA VAL A 21 10.80 -47.49 -6.27
C VAL A 21 11.04 -45.98 -6.25
N LEU A 22 10.44 -45.27 -5.29
CA LEU A 22 10.61 -43.83 -5.11
C LEU A 22 11.84 -43.46 -4.27
N GLY A 23 12.55 -44.44 -3.71
CA GLY A 23 13.70 -44.22 -2.82
C GLY A 23 13.31 -43.68 -1.45
N ILE A 24 12.08 -43.91 -1.03
CA ILE A 24 11.54 -43.45 0.25
C ILE A 24 11.73 -44.56 1.28
N GLN A 25 12.55 -44.29 2.30
CA GLN A 25 12.78 -45.23 3.42
C GLN A 25 11.83 -45.00 4.61
N SER A 26 11.20 -43.82 4.69
CA SER A 26 10.32 -43.43 5.80
C SER A 26 8.85 -43.50 5.40
N TYR A 27 8.00 -44.03 6.28
CA TYR A 27 6.55 -44.06 6.09
C TYR A 27 5.85 -42.71 6.34
N PHE A 28 6.57 -41.72 6.90
CA PHE A 28 6.02 -40.41 7.27
C PHE A 28 6.31 -39.32 6.23
N VAL A 29 6.10 -39.62 4.94
CA VAL A 29 6.33 -38.66 3.86
C VAL A 29 5.08 -37.84 3.59
N THR A 30 5.23 -36.52 3.52
CA THR A 30 4.13 -35.62 3.19
C THR A 30 3.80 -35.69 1.69
N LYS A 31 2.57 -35.34 1.31
CA LYS A 31 2.16 -35.24 -0.11
C LYS A 31 3.01 -34.23 -0.91
N ALA A 32 3.60 -33.23 -0.26
CA ALA A 32 4.51 -32.29 -0.89
C ALA A 32 5.84 -32.98 -1.24
N GLU A 33 6.47 -33.61 -0.27
CA GLU A 33 7.74 -34.34 -0.45
C GLU A 33 7.61 -35.47 -1.48
N LEU A 34 6.49 -36.22 -1.45
CA LEU A 34 6.22 -37.28 -2.44
C LEU A 34 6.21 -36.71 -3.88
N ARG A 35 5.59 -35.54 -4.07
CA ARG A 35 5.54 -34.86 -5.38
C ARG A 35 6.91 -34.37 -5.82
N ASP A 36 7.72 -33.87 -4.90
CA ASP A 36 9.06 -33.38 -5.22
C ASP A 36 10.01 -34.53 -5.59
N ILE A 37 9.94 -35.65 -4.86
CA ILE A 37 10.68 -36.88 -5.17
C ILE A 37 10.27 -37.39 -6.55
N TYR A 38 8.96 -37.55 -6.80
CA TYR A 38 8.44 -37.98 -8.10
C TYR A 38 8.93 -37.06 -9.23
N ARG A 39 8.80 -35.74 -9.07
CA ARG A 39 9.25 -34.77 -10.07
C ARG A 39 10.76 -34.89 -10.32
N SER A 40 11.56 -35.08 -9.28
CA SER A 40 13.01 -35.25 -9.41
C SER A 40 13.40 -36.50 -10.19
N LEU A 41 12.72 -37.63 -9.95
CA LEU A 41 12.93 -38.90 -10.65
C LEU A 41 12.42 -38.84 -12.09
N ALA A 42 11.21 -38.32 -12.30
CA ALA A 42 10.60 -38.11 -13.60
C ALA A 42 11.50 -37.23 -14.49
N LEU A 43 12.07 -36.16 -13.94
CA LEU A 43 13.00 -35.31 -14.68
C LEU A 43 14.31 -36.03 -15.03
N ARG A 44 14.78 -37.00 -14.23
CA ARG A 44 16.01 -37.74 -14.50
C ARG A 44 15.82 -38.87 -15.51
N LEU A 45 14.67 -39.53 -15.45
CA LEU A 45 14.35 -40.75 -16.21
C LEU A 45 13.29 -40.54 -17.30
N HIS A 46 13.07 -39.30 -17.72
CA HIS A 46 12.16 -39.02 -18.82
C HIS A 46 12.71 -39.63 -20.13
N PRO A 47 11.89 -40.34 -20.93
CA PRO A 47 12.34 -40.97 -22.17
C PRO A 47 12.98 -39.98 -23.15
N ASP A 48 12.55 -38.71 -23.16
CA ASP A 48 13.12 -37.65 -24.02
C ASP A 48 14.59 -37.32 -23.71
N LYS A 49 15.11 -37.70 -22.53
CA LYS A 49 16.52 -37.48 -22.18
C LYS A 49 17.45 -38.58 -22.69
N ALA A 50 16.91 -39.72 -23.11
CA ALA A 50 17.69 -40.80 -23.68
C ALA A 50 18.05 -40.48 -25.14
N ARG A 51 19.35 -40.53 -25.47
CA ARG A 51 19.84 -40.32 -26.84
C ARG A 51 19.70 -41.58 -27.71
N ASP A 52 19.80 -42.74 -27.10
CA ASP A 52 19.78 -44.03 -27.78
C ASP A 52 18.40 -44.69 -27.67
N GLU A 53 17.96 -45.37 -28.73
CA GLU A 53 16.65 -46.01 -28.81
C GLU A 53 16.45 -47.09 -27.72
N GLY A 54 17.47 -47.92 -27.47
CA GLY A 54 17.41 -48.95 -26.42
C GLY A 54 17.38 -48.36 -25.01
N LEU A 55 18.05 -47.23 -24.78
CA LEU A 55 17.95 -46.50 -23.51
C LEU A 55 16.59 -45.82 -23.35
N ARG A 56 16.00 -45.35 -24.44
CA ARG A 56 14.66 -44.74 -24.45
C ARG A 56 13.60 -45.74 -24.04
N GLU A 57 13.66 -46.96 -24.56
CA GLU A 57 12.75 -48.03 -24.14
C GLU A 57 12.91 -48.35 -22.65
N ARG A 58 14.15 -48.47 -22.16
CA ARG A 58 14.41 -48.69 -20.73
C ARG A 58 13.89 -47.55 -19.86
N HIS A 59 14.14 -46.29 -20.24
CA HIS A 59 13.61 -45.12 -19.51
C HIS A 59 12.08 -45.10 -19.52
N THR A 60 11.45 -45.48 -20.63
CA THR A 60 9.98 -45.58 -20.71
C THR A 60 9.43 -46.59 -19.70
N GLN A 61 10.02 -47.78 -19.60
CA GLN A 61 9.61 -48.82 -18.64
C GLN A 61 9.80 -48.36 -17.19
N LEU A 62 10.96 -47.77 -16.89
CA LEU A 62 11.25 -47.22 -15.55
C LEU A 62 10.30 -46.08 -15.18
N PHE A 63 10.01 -45.19 -16.13
CA PHE A 63 9.11 -44.06 -15.92
C PHE A 63 7.69 -44.54 -15.59
N GLN A 64 7.18 -45.54 -16.31
CA GLN A 64 5.88 -46.16 -16.01
C GLN A 64 5.84 -46.78 -14.61
N ARG A 65 6.93 -47.46 -14.19
CA ARG A 65 7.06 -47.99 -12.83
C ARG A 65 6.99 -46.88 -11.78
N ILE A 66 7.76 -45.81 -11.95
CA ILE A 66 7.77 -44.65 -11.04
C ILE A 66 6.39 -44.00 -10.96
N GLN A 67 5.71 -43.83 -12.10
CA GLN A 67 4.37 -43.26 -12.15
C GLN A 67 3.37 -44.13 -11.38
N SER A 68 3.38 -45.45 -11.63
CA SER A 68 2.49 -46.38 -10.93
C SER A 68 2.74 -46.39 -9.41
N ALA A 69 4.01 -46.37 -8.99
CA ALA A 69 4.38 -46.28 -7.58
C ALA A 69 3.90 -44.98 -6.94
N TYR A 70 4.06 -43.85 -7.63
CA TYR A 70 3.58 -42.54 -7.16
C TYR A 70 2.06 -42.51 -6.96
N GLU A 71 1.29 -43.05 -7.91
CA GLU A 71 -0.18 -43.10 -7.81
C GLU A 71 -0.64 -43.96 -6.62
N VAL A 72 -0.01 -45.12 -6.41
CA VAL A 72 -0.30 -46.00 -5.27
C VAL A 72 0.06 -45.32 -3.94
N CYS A 73 1.27 -44.78 -3.81
CA CYS A 73 1.69 -44.07 -2.58
C CYS A 73 0.80 -42.85 -2.31
N LEU A 74 0.38 -42.13 -3.35
CA LEU A 74 -0.52 -41.00 -3.20
C LEU A 74 -1.88 -41.45 -2.64
N LEU A 75 -2.45 -42.54 -3.16
CA LEU A 75 -3.68 -43.13 -2.64
C LEU A 75 -3.54 -43.57 -1.17
N GLU A 76 -2.43 -44.22 -0.81
CA GLU A 76 -2.17 -44.64 0.57
C GLU A 76 -2.11 -43.45 1.54
N ILE A 77 -1.45 -42.35 1.14
CA ILE A 77 -1.36 -41.12 1.94
C ILE A 77 -2.73 -40.43 2.04
N THR A 78 -3.49 -40.35 0.95
CA THR A 78 -4.79 -39.65 0.94
C THR A 78 -5.89 -40.43 1.64
N HIS A 79 -5.86 -41.76 1.53
CA HIS A 79 -6.90 -42.60 2.12
C HIS A 79 -6.59 -43.03 3.53
N GLY A 80 -5.33 -42.98 4.01
CA GLY A 80 -4.98 -43.38 5.37
C GLY A 80 -5.29 -44.85 5.65
N LYS A 81 -4.39 -45.57 6.32
CA LYS A 81 -4.61 -47.00 6.62
C LYS A 81 -5.86 -47.28 7.49
N ASP A 82 -6.46 -46.24 8.07
CA ASP A 82 -7.57 -46.33 9.02
C ASP A 82 -8.90 -45.78 8.50
N SER A 83 -8.96 -45.24 7.27
CA SER A 83 -10.24 -44.84 6.67
C SER A 83 -10.85 -46.03 5.95
N ILE A 84 -11.39 -46.98 6.72
CA ILE A 84 -12.60 -47.66 6.24
C ILE A 84 -13.55 -46.51 5.93
N PRO A 85 -14.00 -46.31 4.68
CA PRO A 85 -15.02 -45.32 4.43
C PRO A 85 -16.22 -45.78 5.27
N GLU A 86 -16.48 -45.08 6.37
CA GLU A 86 -17.80 -45.06 6.97
C GLU A 86 -18.70 -44.72 5.81
N SER A 87 -19.39 -45.75 5.35
CA SER A 87 -20.25 -45.69 4.19
C SER A 87 -21.26 -44.61 4.48
N GLU A 88 -21.05 -43.42 3.89
CA GLU A 88 -22.16 -42.55 3.54
C GLU A 88 -23.23 -43.47 2.98
N PRO A 89 -24.44 -43.46 3.56
CA PRO A 89 -25.49 -44.41 3.20
C PRO A 89 -25.65 -44.32 1.70
N ALA A 90 -25.24 -45.38 0.98
CA ALA A 90 -25.04 -45.42 -0.46
C ALA A 90 -26.08 -44.54 -1.13
N ALA A 91 -25.68 -43.29 -1.43
CA ALA A 91 -26.57 -42.34 -2.07
C ALA A 91 -26.94 -43.02 -3.38
N LEU A 92 -28.20 -43.45 -3.47
CA LEU A 92 -28.72 -44.12 -4.65
C LEU A 92 -28.22 -43.31 -5.85
N PRO A 93 -27.58 -43.96 -6.84
CA PRO A 93 -26.94 -43.25 -7.94
C PRO A 93 -27.93 -42.24 -8.49
N GLU A 94 -27.58 -40.95 -8.38
CA GLU A 94 -28.42 -39.87 -8.87
C GLU A 94 -28.90 -40.24 -10.28
N SER A 95 -30.21 -40.18 -10.52
CA SER A 95 -30.73 -40.49 -11.84
C SER A 95 -30.06 -39.56 -12.86
N TRP A 96 -29.82 -40.08 -14.07
CA TRP A 96 -29.22 -39.29 -15.15
C TRP A 96 -29.98 -37.97 -15.41
N GLU A 97 -31.29 -37.96 -15.16
CA GLU A 97 -32.15 -36.78 -15.25
C GLU A 97 -31.82 -35.73 -14.19
N SER A 98 -31.59 -36.14 -12.94
CA SER A 98 -31.19 -35.24 -11.84
C SER A 98 -29.84 -34.58 -12.12
N LEU A 99 -28.87 -35.38 -12.57
CA LEU A 99 -27.54 -34.90 -12.90
C LEU A 99 -27.58 -33.92 -14.10
N HIS A 100 -28.40 -34.23 -15.12
CA HIS A 100 -28.61 -33.34 -16.25
C HIS A 100 -29.26 -32.01 -15.83
N ALA A 101 -30.30 -32.04 -15.00
CA ALA A 101 -30.96 -30.85 -14.47
C ALA A 101 -29.99 -29.95 -13.69
N ARG A 102 -29.15 -30.54 -12.82
CA ARG A 102 -28.11 -29.80 -12.08
C ARG A 102 -27.09 -29.18 -13.02
N ASN A 103 -26.65 -29.90 -14.04
CA ASN A 103 -25.69 -29.37 -15.02
C ASN A 103 -26.27 -28.23 -15.86
N VAL A 104 -27.55 -28.31 -16.24
CA VAL A 104 -28.26 -27.21 -16.92
C VAL A 104 -28.37 -25.99 -16.01
N ALA A 105 -28.81 -26.17 -14.76
CA ALA A 105 -28.90 -25.09 -13.78
C ALA A 105 -27.53 -24.42 -13.53
N ASN A 106 -26.46 -25.21 -13.37
CA ASN A 106 -25.10 -24.69 -13.21
C ASN A 106 -24.65 -23.90 -14.45
N LYS A 107 -24.98 -24.38 -15.65
CA LYS A 107 -24.65 -23.70 -16.91
C LYS A 107 -25.40 -22.38 -17.04
N GLU A 108 -26.66 -22.33 -16.63
CA GLU A 108 -27.46 -21.10 -16.63
C GLU A 108 -26.97 -20.11 -15.57
N ALA A 109 -26.66 -20.58 -14.37
CA ALA A 109 -26.05 -19.76 -13.31
C ALA A 109 -24.72 -19.15 -13.77
N LEU A 110 -23.85 -19.93 -14.43
CA LEU A 110 -22.60 -19.43 -14.98
C LEU A 110 -22.82 -18.39 -16.09
N LYS A 111 -23.85 -18.55 -16.93
CA LYS A 111 -24.21 -17.54 -17.95
C LYS A 111 -24.72 -16.25 -17.30
N ALA A 112 -25.56 -16.35 -16.26
CA ALA A 112 -26.07 -15.20 -15.52
C ALA A 112 -24.94 -14.44 -14.83
N ALA A 113 -24.05 -15.14 -14.12
CA ALA A 113 -22.89 -14.56 -13.46
C ALA A 113 -21.95 -13.84 -14.45
N ARG A 114 -21.71 -14.42 -15.64
CA ARG A 114 -20.94 -13.75 -16.70
C ARG A 114 -21.61 -12.49 -17.22
N ALA A 115 -22.93 -12.51 -17.41
CA ALA A 115 -23.68 -11.35 -17.87
C ALA A 115 -23.66 -10.22 -16.82
N GLU A 116 -23.76 -10.56 -15.54
CA GLU A 116 -23.64 -9.62 -14.43
C GLU A 116 -22.23 -9.00 -14.34
N ALA A 117 -21.18 -9.81 -14.43
CA ALA A 117 -19.81 -9.33 -14.45
C ALA A 117 -19.55 -8.35 -15.61
N LEU A 118 -20.11 -8.62 -16.80
CA LEU A 118 -19.99 -7.70 -17.94
C LEU A 118 -20.72 -6.37 -17.70
N LYS A 119 -21.89 -6.39 -17.04
CA LYS A 119 -22.59 -5.16 -16.65
C LYS A 119 -21.79 -4.35 -15.63
N ALA A 120 -21.16 -5.02 -14.65
CA ALA A 120 -20.31 -4.37 -13.66
C ALA A 120 -19.12 -3.66 -14.33
N VAL A 121 -18.38 -4.36 -15.20
CA VAL A 121 -17.27 -3.79 -15.98
C VAL A 121 -17.72 -2.60 -16.84
N GLN A 122 -18.89 -2.69 -17.46
CA GLN A 122 -19.42 -1.57 -18.24
C GLN A 122 -19.75 -0.37 -17.35
N SER A 123 -20.38 -0.60 -16.19
CA SER A 123 -20.72 0.46 -15.25
C SER A 123 -19.49 1.16 -14.67
N GLU A 124 -18.40 0.41 -14.45
CA GLU A 124 -17.10 0.93 -14.01
C GLU A 124 -16.45 1.80 -15.09
N ARG A 125 -16.49 1.35 -16.36
CA ARG A 125 -16.04 2.16 -17.51
C ARG A 125 -16.83 3.45 -17.64
N ASP A 126 -18.15 3.40 -17.47
CA ASP A 126 -19.01 4.58 -17.53
C ASP A 126 -18.74 5.51 -16.34
N ALA A 127 -18.48 4.98 -15.13
CA ALA A 127 -18.05 5.76 -13.97
C ALA A 127 -16.71 6.46 -14.22
N LYS A 128 -15.72 5.73 -14.75
CA LYS A 128 -14.41 6.29 -15.11
C LYS A 128 -14.53 7.39 -16.16
N ALA A 129 -15.32 7.17 -17.22
CA ALA A 129 -15.59 8.17 -18.25
C ALA A 129 -16.26 9.43 -17.68
N ARG A 130 -17.18 9.28 -16.72
CA ARG A 130 -17.78 10.43 -16.00
C ARG A 130 -16.75 11.20 -15.17
N CYS A 131 -15.86 10.51 -14.45
CA CYS A 131 -14.78 11.14 -13.71
C CYS A 131 -13.82 11.92 -14.63
N GLU A 132 -13.37 11.31 -15.73
CA GLU A 132 -12.51 11.95 -16.72
C GLU A 132 -13.17 13.18 -17.35
N ALA A 133 -14.47 13.09 -17.69
CA ALA A 133 -15.23 14.24 -18.20
C ALA A 133 -15.31 15.39 -17.16
N ARG A 134 -15.48 15.07 -15.88
CA ARG A 134 -15.50 16.07 -14.79
C ARG A 134 -14.14 16.74 -14.63
N TYR A 135 -13.04 16.00 -14.66
CA TYR A 135 -11.69 16.56 -14.59
C TYR A 135 -11.38 17.46 -15.79
N LYS A 136 -11.76 17.03 -17.00
CA LYS A 136 -11.61 17.83 -18.21
C LYS A 136 -12.39 19.15 -18.12
N ALA A 137 -13.65 19.10 -17.68
CA ALA A 137 -14.47 20.30 -17.48
C ALA A 137 -13.88 21.25 -16.43
N LYS A 138 -13.36 20.72 -15.31
CA LYS A 138 -12.65 21.54 -14.31
C LYS A 138 -11.40 22.19 -14.90
N GLY A 139 -10.61 21.45 -15.68
CA GLY A 139 -9.42 21.97 -16.36
C GLY A 139 -9.74 23.12 -17.31
N GLU A 140 -10.83 23.02 -18.07
CA GLU A 140 -11.30 24.10 -18.95
C GLU A 140 -11.72 25.36 -18.17
N VAL A 141 -12.37 25.20 -17.02
CA VAL A 141 -12.74 26.34 -16.14
C VAL A 141 -11.48 27.02 -15.57
N ILE A 142 -10.50 26.24 -15.10
CA ILE A 142 -9.24 26.76 -14.58
C ILE A 142 -8.50 27.54 -15.68
N ALA A 143 -8.44 27.02 -16.91
CA ALA A 143 -7.82 27.69 -18.04
C ALA A 143 -8.51 29.04 -18.35
N ARG A 144 -9.85 29.08 -18.42
CA ARG A 144 -10.61 30.32 -18.64
C ARG A 144 -10.35 31.35 -17.53
N ASN A 145 -10.33 30.91 -16.27
CA ASN A 145 -10.05 31.80 -15.13
C ASN A 145 -8.62 32.36 -15.17
N LYS A 146 -7.65 31.56 -15.64
CA LYS A 146 -6.26 31.99 -15.82
C LYS A 146 -6.16 33.07 -16.89
N ASP A 147 -6.84 32.88 -18.02
CA ASP A 147 -6.87 33.86 -19.11
C ASP A 147 -7.57 35.16 -18.69
N ALA A 148 -8.69 35.06 -17.96
CA ALA A 148 -9.39 36.22 -17.40
C ALA A 148 -8.50 37.02 -16.44
N ARG A 149 -7.84 36.35 -15.48
CA ARG A 149 -6.88 37.00 -14.55
C ARG A 149 -5.71 37.65 -15.29
N LYS A 150 -5.27 37.08 -16.41
CA LYS A 150 -4.21 37.67 -17.23
C LYS A 150 -4.70 38.95 -17.93
N ALA A 151 -5.93 38.94 -18.46
CA ALA A 151 -6.55 40.11 -19.08
C ALA A 151 -6.75 41.25 -18.06
N GLU A 152 -7.27 40.94 -16.86
CA GLU A 152 -7.44 41.92 -15.77
C GLU A 152 -6.10 42.56 -15.36
N LYS A 153 -5.03 41.76 -15.26
CA LYS A 153 -3.67 42.27 -14.98
C LYS A 153 -3.17 43.20 -16.08
N GLU A 154 -3.46 42.90 -17.34
CA GLU A 154 -3.06 43.74 -18.46
C GLU A 154 -3.86 45.06 -18.51
N GLU A 155 -5.15 45.01 -18.23
CA GLU A 155 -6.01 46.20 -18.11
C GLU A 155 -5.53 47.12 -16.98
N HIS A 156 -5.29 46.57 -15.79
CA HIS A 156 -4.72 47.31 -14.67
C HIS A 156 -3.33 47.90 -15.01
N ALA A 157 -2.50 47.18 -15.78
CA ALA A 157 -1.22 47.68 -16.26
C ALA A 157 -1.38 48.84 -17.28
N ARG A 158 -2.43 48.85 -18.09
CA ARG A 158 -2.75 49.96 -19.01
C ARG A 158 -3.25 51.19 -18.25
N GLU A 159 -4.14 51.01 -17.28
CA GLU A 159 -4.66 52.11 -16.45
C GLU A 159 -3.56 52.78 -15.62
N SER A 160 -2.61 52.00 -15.09
CA SER A 160 -1.49 52.53 -14.30
C SER A 160 -0.43 53.26 -15.15
N ARG A 161 -0.39 53.04 -16.46
CA ARG A 161 0.50 53.76 -17.41
C ARG A 161 -0.02 55.13 -17.84
N VAL A 162 -1.22 55.55 -17.37
CA VAL A 162 -1.72 56.90 -17.63
C VAL A 162 -0.74 57.93 -17.04
N PRO A 163 -0.20 58.87 -17.86
CA PRO A 163 0.82 59.82 -17.44
C PRO A 163 0.42 60.58 -16.17
N LYS A 164 1.34 60.63 -15.20
CA LYS A 164 1.16 61.31 -13.90
C LYS A 164 0.94 62.83 -14.03
N GLU A 165 1.14 63.41 -15.21
CA GLU A 165 1.08 64.86 -15.49
C GLU A 165 -0.29 65.51 -15.26
N ARG A 166 -1.36 64.75 -14.98
CA ARG A 166 -2.67 65.30 -14.57
C ARG A 166 -3.02 65.15 -13.10
N ARG A 167 -2.20 64.48 -12.27
CA ARG A 167 -2.53 64.25 -10.85
C ARG A 167 -2.09 65.37 -9.90
N GLU A 168 -1.39 66.39 -10.38
CA GLU A 168 -0.90 67.49 -9.53
C GLU A 168 -1.89 68.66 -9.35
N CYS A 169 -3.02 68.69 -10.07
CA CYS A 169 -3.89 69.87 -10.07
C CYS A 169 -4.99 69.91 -8.99
N ASN A 170 -5.14 68.91 -8.10
CA ASN A 170 -6.26 68.88 -7.14
C ASN A 170 -5.91 68.58 -5.67
N LEU A 171 -4.65 68.70 -5.25
CA LEU A 171 -4.24 68.55 -3.84
C LEU A 171 -4.35 69.85 -3.02
N LYS A 172 -5.34 70.71 -3.29
CA LYS A 172 -5.62 71.92 -2.45
C LYS A 172 -6.56 71.65 -1.27
N GLY A 173 -6.74 70.39 -0.88
CA GLY A 173 -7.57 70.01 0.26
C GLY A 173 -7.12 68.68 0.88
N THR A 174 -5.84 68.55 1.20
CA THR A 174 -5.33 67.36 1.88
C THR A 174 -5.88 67.31 3.31
N ARG A 175 -6.94 66.53 3.50
CA ARG A 175 -7.22 65.89 4.79
C ARG A 175 -5.94 65.19 5.21
N THR A 176 -5.45 65.51 6.41
CA THR A 176 -4.22 64.94 6.93
C THR A 176 -4.40 63.43 7.09
N TYR A 177 -3.30 62.67 6.92
CA TYR A 177 -3.32 61.21 7.11
C TYR A 177 -3.93 60.80 8.46
N ALA A 178 -3.78 61.65 9.48
CA ALA A 178 -4.42 61.50 10.78
C ALA A 178 -5.95 61.52 10.72
N GLU A 179 -6.57 62.42 9.95
CA GLU A 179 -8.03 62.51 9.80
C GLU A 179 -8.61 61.28 9.08
N VAL A 180 -7.87 60.72 8.11
CA VAL A 180 -8.29 59.51 7.40
C VAL A 180 -8.26 58.28 8.32
N LEU A 181 -7.23 58.17 9.17
CA LEU A 181 -7.14 57.09 10.16
C LEU A 181 -8.21 57.22 11.25
N SER A 182 -8.50 58.45 11.72
CA SER A 182 -9.56 58.69 12.70
C SER A 182 -10.94 58.31 12.16
N ASP A 183 -11.27 58.68 10.91
CA ASP A 183 -12.55 58.31 10.29
C ASP A 183 -12.68 56.79 10.10
N ALA A 184 -11.59 56.11 9.69
CA ALA A 184 -11.60 54.65 9.55
C ALA A 184 -11.79 53.93 10.90
N CYS A 185 -11.19 54.46 11.96
CA CYS A 185 -11.33 53.91 13.31
C CYS A 185 -12.74 54.12 13.86
N ASN A 186 -13.34 55.29 13.61
CA ASN A 186 -14.73 55.60 14.00
C ASN A 186 -15.74 54.73 13.23
N LYS A 187 -15.48 54.47 11.94
CA LYS A 187 -16.35 53.62 11.11
C LYS A 187 -16.31 52.15 11.52
N LYS A 188 -15.17 51.64 12.02
CA LYS A 188 -15.05 50.30 12.61
C LYS A 188 -15.79 50.19 13.94
N LYS A 189 -15.69 51.21 14.81
CA LYS A 189 -16.45 51.26 16.08
C LYS A 189 -17.98 51.25 15.88
N ALA A 190 -18.46 51.87 14.80
CA ALA A 190 -19.88 51.89 14.48
C ALA A 190 -20.45 50.55 13.94
N ARG A 191 -19.60 49.66 13.41
CA ARG A 191 -20.06 48.38 12.82
C ARG A 191 -20.18 47.24 13.83
N ASP A 192 -19.44 47.28 14.94
CA ASP A 192 -19.45 46.22 15.96
C ASP A 192 -19.29 46.82 17.37
N PRO A 193 -20.33 47.46 17.94
CA PRO A 193 -20.25 48.04 19.27
C PRO A 193 -20.09 46.97 20.37
N VAL A 194 -20.51 45.72 20.10
CA VAL A 194 -20.52 44.61 21.06
C VAL A 194 -19.11 44.04 21.30
N ARG A 195 -18.22 44.07 20.31
CA ARG A 195 -16.86 43.53 20.42
C ARG A 195 -15.87 44.43 21.16
N PHE A 196 -16.15 45.73 21.28
CA PHE A 196 -15.25 46.68 21.95
C PHE A 196 -15.58 46.88 23.44
N ALA A 197 -16.75 46.46 23.91
CA ALA A 197 -17.14 46.57 25.32
C ALA A 197 -16.43 45.54 26.22
N THR A 198 -15.88 44.46 25.67
CA THR A 198 -15.27 43.35 26.43
C THR A 198 -13.75 43.42 26.58
N CYS A 199 -13.08 44.46 26.06
CA CYS A 199 -11.62 44.58 26.11
C CYS A 199 -11.10 45.64 27.09
N GLN A 200 -11.93 46.17 28.01
CA GLN A 200 -11.55 47.28 28.90
C GLN A 200 -11.54 46.94 30.40
N GLU A 201 -11.56 45.67 30.78
CA GLU A 201 -11.43 45.24 32.19
C GLU A 201 -10.49 44.05 32.33
N VAL A 202 -9.17 44.26 32.19
CA VAL A 202 -8.16 43.39 32.85
C VAL A 202 -6.89 44.22 33.17
N HIS A 203 -6.96 44.95 34.28
CA HIS A 203 -5.90 45.49 35.14
C HIS A 203 -6.63 45.60 36.50
N ASP A 204 -6.22 45.06 37.64
CA ASP A 204 -4.96 44.62 38.22
C ASP A 204 -5.26 43.35 39.06
N GLU A 205 -4.30 42.45 39.31
CA GLU A 205 -3.80 42.23 40.68
C GLU A 205 -2.55 41.35 40.59
N THR A 206 -1.42 41.91 41.01
CA THR A 206 -0.14 41.22 41.21
C THR A 206 0.25 41.41 42.67
N GLU A 207 -0.04 40.45 43.55
CA GLU A 207 0.65 40.38 44.85
C GLU A 207 0.82 38.92 45.31
N GLY A 208 2.08 38.53 45.53
CA GLY A 208 2.51 37.71 46.65
C GLY A 208 2.29 36.20 46.60
N GLN A 209 3.34 35.43 46.30
CA GLN A 209 3.86 34.46 47.28
C GLN A 209 5.22 33.90 46.86
N GLU A 210 6.22 34.33 47.62
CA GLU A 210 7.58 33.85 47.70
C GLU A 210 7.61 32.69 48.73
N GLN A 211 7.87 31.45 48.31
CA GLN A 211 8.30 30.37 49.22
C GLN A 211 9.24 29.38 48.52
N ASP A 212 10.47 29.39 49.00
CA ASP A 212 11.32 28.25 49.39
C ASP A 212 11.57 27.09 48.43
N ALA A 213 12.83 27.08 47.95
CA ALA A 213 13.52 25.93 47.40
C ALA A 213 13.83 24.86 48.46
N PRO A 214 13.89 23.58 48.07
CA PRO A 214 14.83 22.65 48.67
C PRO A 214 15.78 22.00 47.64
N ARG A 215 17.06 22.25 47.90
CA ARG A 215 18.17 21.27 48.00
C ARG A 215 18.19 20.08 47.03
N ARG A 216 19.18 20.15 46.14
CA ARG A 216 19.93 19.02 45.55
C ARG A 216 20.32 17.98 46.62
N THR A 217 19.94 16.73 46.38
CA THR A 217 20.66 15.55 46.87
C THR A 217 20.81 14.52 45.74
N GLU A 218 22.07 14.24 45.47
CA GLU A 218 22.76 13.00 45.07
C GLU A 218 22.06 11.84 44.30
N ARG A 219 22.89 11.26 43.43
CA ARG A 219 22.70 10.20 42.44
C ARG A 219 22.39 8.81 43.04
N LYS A 220 21.58 8.04 42.31
CA LYS A 220 21.69 6.60 42.00
C LYS A 220 20.70 6.36 40.85
N GLY A 221 21.16 6.20 39.61
CA GLY A 221 21.54 4.91 39.04
C GLY A 221 20.28 4.19 38.59
N ASP A 222 19.96 4.21 37.29
CA ASP A 222 19.30 3.13 36.54
C ASP A 222 19.01 3.51 35.06
N ASN A 223 19.23 2.52 34.18
CA ASN A 223 18.72 2.30 32.81
C ASN A 223 18.91 3.33 31.68
N PRO A 224 19.77 3.05 30.68
CA PRO A 224 19.98 3.91 29.51
C PRO A 224 18.99 3.69 28.34
N PHE A 225 17.79 3.13 28.54
CA PHE A 225 16.88 2.79 27.42
C PHE A 225 15.40 3.19 27.53
N ASP A 226 14.98 3.91 28.57
CA ASP A 226 13.58 4.35 28.72
C ASP A 226 13.45 5.87 28.84
N ASP A 227 13.79 6.60 27.78
CA ASP A 227 13.36 8.00 27.61
C ASP A 227 13.42 8.39 26.12
N VAL A 228 12.62 7.70 25.29
CA VAL A 228 12.16 8.30 24.02
C VAL A 228 10.87 9.04 24.35
N GLN A 229 11.00 10.26 24.84
CA GLN A 229 9.85 11.16 24.99
C GLN A 229 9.16 11.26 23.61
N ALA A 230 7.87 10.92 23.59
CA ALA A 230 7.04 11.06 22.41
C ALA A 230 6.94 12.56 22.07
N VAL A 231 7.81 13.00 21.17
CA VAL A 231 7.78 14.36 20.62
C VAL A 231 6.40 14.57 20.02
N THR A 232 5.66 15.53 20.55
CA THR A 232 4.30 15.82 20.09
C THR A 232 4.37 16.34 18.65
N LYS A 233 3.29 16.13 17.88
CA LYS A 233 3.21 16.62 16.49
C LYS A 233 3.48 18.12 16.41
N ASP A 234 3.09 18.87 17.44
CA ASP A 234 3.29 20.31 17.54
C ASP A 234 4.76 20.71 17.77
N GLU A 235 5.52 19.94 18.56
CA GLU A 235 6.96 20.17 18.71
C GLU A 235 7.74 19.87 17.41
N MET A 236 7.33 18.84 16.66
CA MET A 236 7.91 18.57 15.35
C MET A 236 7.60 19.69 14.34
N ALA A 237 6.37 20.19 14.33
CA ALA A 237 5.98 21.33 13.49
C ALA A 237 6.76 22.60 13.87
N SER A 238 6.95 22.87 15.15
CA SER A 238 7.75 24.00 15.64
C SER A 238 9.22 23.91 15.22
N ARG A 239 9.83 22.72 15.32
CA ARG A 239 11.21 22.48 14.89
C ARG A 239 11.40 22.61 13.38
N LEU A 240 10.42 22.15 12.59
CA LEU A 240 10.42 22.30 11.13
C LEU A 240 10.29 23.77 10.71
N ASN A 241 9.36 24.51 11.34
CA ASN A 241 9.18 25.94 11.09
C ASN A 241 10.42 26.76 11.47
N GLN A 242 11.08 26.40 12.57
CA GLN A 242 12.32 27.06 12.99
C GLN A 242 13.48 26.77 12.01
N SER A 243 13.57 25.56 11.45
CA SER A 243 14.57 25.18 10.45
C SER A 243 14.35 25.85 9.09
N LEU A 244 13.09 26.01 8.67
CA LEU A 244 12.69 26.71 7.45
C LEU A 244 13.06 28.20 7.48
N MET A 245 12.97 28.84 8.65
CA MET A 245 13.29 30.26 8.83
C MET A 245 14.79 30.57 8.89
N CYS A 246 15.65 29.58 9.14
CA CYS A 246 17.10 29.79 9.30
C CYS A 246 17.94 29.66 8.01
N GLY A 247 17.33 29.64 6.82
CA GLY A 247 18.04 29.84 5.54
C GLY A 247 18.93 28.66 5.07
N GLY A 248 18.88 27.49 5.72
CA GLY A 248 19.64 26.29 5.35
C GLY A 248 18.91 25.31 4.41
N GLY A 249 17.88 25.77 3.68
CA GLY A 249 16.74 24.98 3.22
C GLY A 249 16.92 23.96 2.09
N ARG A 250 18.14 23.54 1.71
CA ARG A 250 18.31 22.49 0.65
C ARG A 250 18.83 21.16 1.16
N ARG A 251 19.66 21.12 2.21
CA ARG A 251 20.22 19.84 2.70
C ARG A 251 19.33 19.17 3.74
N THR A 252 18.59 19.94 4.54
CA THR A 252 17.67 19.43 5.57
C THR A 252 16.41 18.80 4.99
N VAL A 253 15.89 19.31 3.86
CA VAL A 253 14.70 18.76 3.20
C VAL A 253 14.98 17.38 2.60
N CYS A 254 16.14 17.18 1.98
CA CYS A 254 16.54 15.85 1.47
C CYS A 254 16.66 14.81 2.58
N VAL A 255 17.26 15.16 3.73
CA VAL A 255 17.39 14.23 4.88
C VAL A 255 16.03 13.89 5.49
N ALA A 256 15.11 14.86 5.56
CA ALA A 256 13.76 14.62 6.08
C ALA A 256 12.93 13.70 5.16
N LEU A 257 13.00 13.89 3.84
CA LEU A 257 12.30 13.05 2.87
C LEU A 257 12.85 11.62 2.85
N SER A 258 14.17 11.44 2.85
CA SER A 258 14.78 10.10 2.97
C SER A 258 14.39 9.40 4.28
N SER A 259 14.29 10.14 5.39
CA SER A 259 13.86 9.55 6.67
C SER A 259 12.37 9.17 6.72
N LEU A 260 11.53 9.85 5.94
CA LEU A 260 10.11 9.50 5.80
C LEU A 260 9.93 8.27 4.91
N GLU A 261 10.64 8.21 3.79
CA GLU A 261 10.64 7.05 2.89
C GLU A 261 11.20 5.80 3.57
N GLU A 262 12.26 5.93 4.38
CA GLU A 262 12.77 4.84 5.22
C GLU A 262 11.75 4.38 6.27
N ARG A 263 10.97 5.31 6.85
CA ARG A 263 9.91 4.99 7.82
C ARG A 263 8.73 4.28 7.16
N GLU A 264 8.30 4.72 5.98
CA GLU A 264 7.24 4.08 5.20
C GLU A 264 7.65 2.68 4.75
N ASN A 265 8.88 2.53 4.23
CA ASN A 265 9.44 1.22 3.91
C ASN A 265 9.57 0.32 5.15
N CYS A 266 9.91 0.88 6.32
CA CYS A 266 9.88 0.14 7.58
C CYS A 266 8.46 -0.24 8.05
N ALA A 267 7.44 0.57 7.76
CA ALA A 267 6.06 0.27 8.12
C ALA A 267 5.48 -0.83 7.21
N ALA A 268 5.68 -0.72 5.89
CA ALA A 268 5.29 -1.74 4.92
C ALA A 268 5.98 -3.08 5.20
N LYS A 269 7.28 -3.06 5.49
CA LYS A 269 8.03 -4.29 5.86
C LYS A 269 7.52 -4.91 7.16
N ARG A 270 7.12 -4.10 8.15
CA ARG A 270 6.51 -4.60 9.39
C ARG A 270 5.14 -5.22 9.15
N LEU A 271 4.34 -4.64 8.26
CA LEU A 271 3.02 -5.18 7.88
C LEU A 271 3.17 -6.55 7.23
N VAL A 272 4.06 -6.69 6.24
CA VAL A 272 4.33 -7.96 5.56
C VAL A 272 4.85 -9.03 6.52
N MET A 273 5.78 -8.68 7.40
CA MET A 273 6.29 -9.60 8.43
C MET A 273 5.21 -10.04 9.43
N ARG A 274 4.25 -9.15 9.73
CA ARG A 274 3.13 -9.45 10.61
C ARG A 274 2.11 -10.36 9.93
N GLN A 275 1.78 -10.11 8.66
CA GLN A 275 0.93 -10.99 7.85
C GLN A 275 1.53 -12.39 7.72
N GLN A 276 2.84 -12.49 7.45
CA GLN A 276 3.52 -13.79 7.38
C GLN A 276 3.45 -14.57 8.70
N ARG A 277 3.66 -13.91 9.85
CA ARG A 277 3.52 -14.54 11.16
C ARG A 277 2.10 -15.06 11.44
N LEU A 278 1.08 -14.34 10.97
CA LEU A 278 -0.31 -14.76 11.12
C LEU A 278 -0.66 -15.93 10.21
N ILE A 279 -0.09 -15.99 9.00
CA ILE A 279 -0.19 -17.16 8.11
C ILE A 279 0.48 -18.38 8.77
N ASP A 280 1.67 -18.18 9.36
CA ASP A 280 2.42 -19.23 10.05
C ASP A 280 1.71 -19.71 11.35
N ALA A 281 0.89 -18.85 11.98
CA ALA A 281 0.11 -19.17 13.18
C ALA A 281 -1.20 -19.93 12.88
N GLY A 282 -1.59 -20.06 11.60
CA GLY A 282 -2.75 -20.82 11.16
C GLY A 282 -3.93 -19.96 10.71
N GLU A 283 -4.86 -20.59 9.97
CA GLU A 283 -5.91 -19.90 9.21
C GLU A 283 -6.90 -19.11 10.08
N SER A 284 -7.09 -19.47 11.36
CA SER A 284 -8.06 -18.78 12.23
C SER A 284 -7.60 -17.41 12.70
N GLU A 285 -6.30 -17.20 12.96
CA GLU A 285 -5.77 -15.89 13.36
C GLU A 285 -5.64 -14.94 12.17
N TYR A 286 -5.29 -15.45 11.00
CA TYR A 286 -5.23 -14.66 9.77
C TYR A 286 -6.63 -14.17 9.34
N ALA A 287 -7.65 -15.04 9.41
CA ALA A 287 -9.02 -14.65 9.11
C ALA A 287 -9.56 -13.58 10.08
N ALA A 288 -9.27 -13.70 11.38
CA ALA A 288 -9.66 -12.70 12.38
C ALA A 288 -8.97 -11.34 12.14
N PHE A 289 -7.70 -11.35 11.68
CA PHE A 289 -6.99 -10.13 11.32
C PHE A 289 -7.58 -9.44 10.10
N VAL A 290 -7.87 -10.19 9.02
CA VAL A 290 -8.50 -9.63 7.81
C VAL A 290 -9.88 -9.06 8.13
N GLN A 291 -10.65 -9.72 8.99
CA GLN A 291 -11.95 -9.22 9.43
C GLN A 291 -11.82 -7.92 10.24
N ALA A 292 -10.81 -7.80 11.12
CA ALA A 292 -10.56 -6.58 11.88
C ALA A 292 -10.08 -5.40 11.01
N GLU A 293 -9.28 -5.65 9.96
CA GLU A 293 -8.90 -4.60 8.98
C GLU A 293 -10.13 -4.11 8.20
N ALA A 294 -11.00 -5.03 7.77
CA ALA A 294 -12.23 -4.67 7.07
C ALA A 294 -13.20 -3.84 7.94
N GLU A 295 -13.33 -4.19 9.23
CA GLU A 295 -14.16 -3.43 10.18
C GLU A 295 -13.59 -2.02 10.43
N ALA A 296 -12.26 -1.88 10.48
CA ALA A 296 -11.59 -0.58 10.64
C ALA A 296 -11.75 0.31 9.39
N GLU A 297 -11.64 -0.27 8.19
CA GLU A 297 -11.90 0.45 6.94
C GLU A 297 -13.35 0.94 6.86
N GLU A 298 -14.32 0.08 7.21
CA GLU A 298 -15.74 0.46 7.26
C GLU A 298 -16.01 1.55 8.30
N GLU A 299 -15.31 1.56 9.44
CA GLU A 299 -15.40 2.62 10.43
C GLU A 299 -14.87 3.95 9.90
N THR A 300 -13.74 3.94 9.18
CA THR A 300 -13.21 5.16 8.54
C THR A 300 -14.14 5.72 7.46
N ASP A 301 -14.79 4.84 6.69
CA ASP A 301 -15.79 5.23 5.69
C ASP A 301 -17.05 5.83 6.35
N ARG A 302 -17.51 5.25 7.46
CA ARG A 302 -18.61 5.80 8.26
C ARG A 302 -18.28 7.17 8.83
N GLU A 303 -17.05 7.41 9.26
CA GLU A 303 -16.61 8.73 9.73
C GLU A 303 -16.55 9.76 8.59
N LEU A 304 -16.02 9.36 7.41
CA LEU A 304 -16.02 10.20 6.21
C LEU A 304 -17.43 10.58 5.78
N GLU A 305 -18.37 9.64 5.75
CA GLU A 305 -19.77 9.90 5.41
C GLU A 305 -20.44 10.84 6.44
N LYS A 306 -20.09 10.69 7.73
CA LYS A 306 -20.55 11.59 8.79
C LYS A 306 -20.01 13.01 8.62
N MET A 307 -18.74 13.17 8.22
CA MET A 307 -18.16 14.47 7.90
C MET A 307 -18.83 15.11 6.68
N GLU A 308 -19.12 14.33 5.64
CA GLU A 308 -19.82 14.79 4.44
C GLU A 308 -21.25 15.26 4.77
N ARG A 309 -21.99 14.50 5.59
CA ARG A 309 -23.33 14.90 6.07
C ARG A 309 -23.32 16.17 6.93
N GLN A 310 -22.22 16.43 7.63
CA GLN A 310 -22.04 17.65 8.42
C GLN A 310 -21.63 18.87 7.57
N GLY A 311 -21.44 18.70 6.26
CA GLY A 311 -21.00 19.78 5.37
C GLY A 311 -19.58 20.24 5.67
N ILE A 312 -18.79 19.42 6.35
CA ILE A 312 -17.37 19.67 6.56
C ILE A 312 -16.69 19.27 5.25
N GLU A 313 -16.62 20.21 4.30
CA GLU A 313 -15.81 20.04 3.09
C GLU A 313 -14.38 19.74 3.56
N GLY A 314 -13.91 18.52 3.28
CA GLY A 314 -12.56 18.11 3.62
C GLY A 314 -11.58 19.17 3.14
N ILE A 315 -10.65 19.57 4.01
CA ILE A 315 -9.53 20.43 3.64
C ILE A 315 -8.71 19.60 2.64
N TRP A 316 -9.02 19.74 1.36
CA TRP A 316 -8.21 19.18 0.30
C TRP A 316 -6.87 19.90 0.40
N TRP A 317 -5.81 19.15 0.70
CA TRP A 317 -4.47 19.63 0.50
C TRP A 317 -4.33 19.86 -1.01
N ASP A 318 -4.53 21.09 -1.44
CA ASP A 318 -4.11 21.57 -2.75
C ASP A 318 -2.59 21.42 -2.77
N TYR A 319 -2.11 20.23 -3.14
CA TYR A 319 -0.77 20.06 -3.64
C TYR A 319 -0.74 20.87 -4.94
N GLU A 320 -0.29 22.12 -4.84
CA GLU A 320 0.16 22.89 -5.98
C GLU A 320 1.26 22.05 -6.64
N ASP A 321 0.91 21.41 -7.75
CA ASP A 321 1.85 20.74 -8.64
C ASP A 321 2.65 21.86 -9.34
N ASP A 322 3.62 22.38 -8.60
CA ASP A 322 4.62 23.33 -9.06
C ASP A 322 5.48 22.61 -10.09
N GLY A 323 5.01 22.52 -11.34
CA GLY A 323 5.58 21.78 -12.47
C GLY A 323 7.06 22.04 -12.76
N SER A 324 7.91 21.62 -11.85
CA SER A 324 9.36 21.83 -11.76
C SER A 324 10.05 20.55 -11.32
N LEU A 325 9.53 19.40 -11.72
CA LEU A 325 10.29 18.15 -11.74
C LEU A 325 10.36 17.63 -13.18
N SER A 326 11.52 17.81 -13.77
CA SER A 326 11.95 17.14 -15.00
C SER A 326 11.81 15.62 -14.82
N PRO A 327 11.35 14.87 -15.83
CA PRO A 327 11.28 13.42 -15.76
C PRO A 327 12.72 12.88 -15.72
N TYR A 328 13.15 12.41 -14.55
CA TYR A 328 14.31 11.53 -14.47
C TYR A 328 13.96 10.23 -15.20
N GLN A 329 14.46 10.09 -16.43
CA GLN A 329 14.65 8.78 -17.04
C GLN A 329 15.71 8.05 -16.21
N LEU A 330 15.27 7.23 -15.25
CA LEU A 330 16.13 6.24 -14.63
C LEU A 330 16.43 5.19 -15.70
N SER A 331 17.66 5.22 -16.20
CA SER A 331 18.16 4.17 -17.08
C SER A 331 18.50 2.94 -16.22
N LEU A 332 18.22 1.75 -16.73
CA LEU A 332 18.50 0.48 -16.05
C LEU A 332 20.00 0.26 -15.76
N PHE A 333 20.88 1.15 -16.22
CA PHE A 333 22.32 1.11 -15.98
C PHE A 333 22.75 1.73 -14.65
N ASP A 334 21.89 2.47 -13.97
CA ASP A 334 22.21 3.11 -12.68
C ASP A 334 22.10 2.15 -11.47
N PHE A 335 21.68 0.90 -11.71
CA PHE A 335 21.52 -0.14 -10.67
C PHE A 335 22.66 -1.18 -10.60
N ILE A 336 23.78 -0.97 -11.30
CA ILE A 336 24.94 -1.87 -11.18
C ILE A 336 25.88 -1.34 -10.07
N PRO A 337 26.01 -2.02 -8.93
CA PRO A 337 26.99 -1.64 -7.92
C PRO A 337 28.40 -1.79 -8.49
N ALA A 338 29.26 -0.80 -8.22
CA ALA A 338 30.62 -0.64 -8.75
C ALA A 338 31.64 -1.73 -8.34
N GLY A 339 31.20 -2.92 -7.93
CA GLY A 339 32.04 -4.03 -7.45
C GLY A 339 31.94 -5.32 -8.26
N LEU A 340 31.29 -5.33 -9.43
CA LEU A 340 30.97 -6.56 -10.19
C LEU A 340 31.64 -6.66 -11.57
N LEU A 341 32.68 -5.87 -11.83
CA LEU A 341 33.37 -5.81 -13.13
C LEU A 341 34.85 -6.27 -13.11
N GLU A 342 35.23 -7.11 -12.15
CA GLU A 342 36.49 -7.84 -12.15
C GLU A 342 36.23 -9.34 -11.98
N TYR A 343 35.69 -10.01 -13.00
CA TYR A 343 35.82 -11.48 -13.21
C TYR A 343 35.20 -11.83 -14.56
N CYS A 344 35.90 -11.51 -15.64
CA CYS A 344 35.75 -12.14 -16.97
C CYS A 344 36.90 -11.63 -17.85
N GLY A 345 38.03 -12.32 -17.78
CA GLY A 345 39.21 -12.08 -18.60
C GLY A 345 40.07 -13.34 -18.60
N GLU A 346 39.64 -14.33 -19.39
CA GLU A 346 40.51 -15.26 -20.12
C GLU A 346 40.53 -14.85 -21.60
#